data_AF-A0A9E4KF17-F1
#
_entry.id   AF-A0A9E4KF17-F1
#
_cell.length_a   1.000
_cell.length_b   1.000
_cell.length_c   1.000
_cell.angle_alpha   90.00
_cell.angle_beta   90.00
_cell.angle_gamma   90.00
#
_symmetry.space_group_name_H-M   'P 1'
#
loop_
_entity.id
_entity.type
_entity.pdbx_description
1 polymer ?
#
loop_
_entity_poly.entity_id
_entity_poly.type
_entity_poly.pdbx_seq_one_letter_code
_entity_poly.pdbx_strand_id
1 'polypeptide(L)'
;MSSIEKAIERLEKSKAEKKSVDRSAVEVESEKPATPEAAPSETVAASQPVEEKVSAAVEEKASPAVEETVNESIEEAKRINLDYEALSSNGFIVPHSGNKQLSEEYRIIKRPLIRNALGKGAAPITHGNLVSIASSLPSEGKTFTAMNLALSIATELDTTVLLIDGDVLKYSLSRLLGIQNEPGLIDLLSQKEGNVSE
;
A
#
# COMPACT_ATOMS: atom_id res chain seq x y z
N MET A 1 -43.22 -19.59 3.75
CA MET A 1 -42.96 -18.13 3.68
C MET A 1 -41.46 -17.94 3.63
N SER A 2 -40.95 -17.62 2.45
CA SER A 2 -39.53 -17.44 2.16
C SER A 2 -39.00 -16.18 2.86
N SER A 3 -37.73 -16.16 3.25
CA SER A 3 -37.08 -15.07 4.00
C SER A 3 -37.22 -13.69 3.34
N ILE A 4 -37.46 -13.66 2.03
CA ILE A 4 -37.67 -12.46 1.21
C ILE A 4 -39.06 -11.84 1.46
N GLU A 5 -40.10 -12.67 1.64
CA GLU A 5 -41.47 -12.19 1.88
C GLU A 5 -41.58 -11.45 3.23
N LYS A 6 -40.88 -11.97 4.26
CA LYS A 6 -40.80 -11.31 5.58
C LYS A 6 -40.05 -9.98 5.57
N ALA A 7 -39.14 -9.76 4.60
CA ALA A 7 -38.42 -8.50 4.48
C ALA A 7 -39.29 -7.40 3.86
N ILE A 8 -40.11 -7.75 2.86
CA ILE A 8 -41.03 -6.82 2.18
C ILE A 8 -42.13 -6.34 3.15
N GLU A 9 -42.71 -7.25 3.94
CA GLU A 9 -43.78 -6.90 4.88
C GLU A 9 -43.31 -5.92 5.99
N ARG A 10 -42.03 -6.03 6.41
CA ARG A 10 -41.42 -5.09 7.38
C ARG A 10 -41.17 -3.72 6.76
N LEU A 11 -40.79 -3.66 5.49
CA LEU A 11 -40.64 -2.39 4.78
C LEU A 11 -41.98 -1.68 4.60
N GLU A 12 -43.05 -2.41 4.28
CA GLU A 12 -44.38 -1.81 4.14
C GLU A 12 -44.94 -1.28 5.46
N LYS A 13 -44.78 -2.00 6.58
CA LYS A 13 -45.17 -1.51 7.91
C LYS A 13 -44.45 -0.22 8.32
N SER A 14 -43.14 -0.14 8.07
CA SER A 14 -42.35 1.07 8.39
C SER A 14 -42.74 2.30 7.54
N LYS A 15 -43.26 2.07 6.33
CA LYS A 15 -43.70 3.13 5.41
C LYS A 15 -45.12 3.61 5.73
N ALA A 16 -45.96 2.73 6.29
CA ALA A 16 -47.28 3.08 6.79
C ALA A 16 -47.21 3.94 8.07
N GLU A 17 -46.30 3.61 9.00
CA GLU A 17 -46.12 4.35 10.26
C GLU A 17 -45.52 5.76 10.05
N LYS A 18 -44.71 5.98 9.02
CA LYS A 18 -44.19 7.32 8.67
C LYS A 18 -45.18 8.22 7.93
N LYS A 19 -46.30 7.67 7.44
CA LYS A 19 -47.29 8.43 6.65
C LYS A 19 -48.47 8.94 7.48
N SER A 20 -48.58 8.55 8.76
CA SER A 20 -49.71 8.88 9.63
C SER A 20 -49.48 10.00 10.64
N VAL A 21 -48.30 10.65 10.68
CA VAL A 21 -47.98 11.67 11.72
C VAL A 21 -47.94 13.11 11.19
N ASP A 22 -48.01 13.37 9.88
CA ASP A 22 -47.78 14.73 9.35
C ASP A 22 -48.95 15.32 8.54
N ARG A 23 -50.16 15.35 9.14
CA ARG A 23 -51.29 16.17 8.66
C ARG A 23 -52.20 16.63 9.82
N SER A 24 -52.00 17.88 10.26
CA SER A 24 -52.95 18.82 10.94
C SER A 24 -52.18 19.64 12.00
N ALA A 25 -51.65 20.83 11.68
CA ALA A 25 -52.25 22.19 11.70
C ALA A 25 -51.79 23.00 12.97
N VAL A 26 -50.90 24.02 12.83
CA VAL A 26 -51.16 25.50 12.80
C VAL A 26 -51.36 26.06 14.23
N GLU A 27 -50.63 27.05 14.79
CA GLU A 27 -50.52 28.48 14.41
C GLU A 27 -49.44 29.27 15.23
N VAL A 28 -48.65 30.09 14.53
CA VAL A 28 -48.10 31.46 14.78
C VAL A 28 -47.67 31.95 16.18
N GLU A 29 -46.37 32.33 16.32
CA GLU A 29 -45.98 33.66 16.82
C GLU A 29 -44.58 34.10 16.31
N SER A 30 -44.46 35.40 16.08
CA SER A 30 -43.46 36.14 15.30
C SER A 30 -42.18 36.50 16.05
N GLU A 31 -41.02 36.47 15.38
CA GLU A 31 -40.01 37.56 15.39
C GLU A 31 -38.84 37.30 14.41
N LYS A 32 -38.45 38.35 13.68
CA LYS A 32 -37.23 38.54 12.85
C LYS A 32 -36.72 39.96 13.23
N PRO A 33 -35.50 40.44 12.89
CA PRO A 33 -34.40 39.82 12.12
C PRO A 33 -32.97 40.11 12.66
N ALA A 34 -31.93 39.51 12.03
CA ALA A 34 -30.74 40.24 11.54
C ALA A 34 -29.70 39.30 10.87
N THR A 35 -29.40 39.60 9.60
CA THR A 35 -28.19 39.25 8.84
C THR A 35 -27.02 40.16 9.27
N PRO A 36 -25.73 39.85 8.99
CA PRO A 36 -25.10 40.08 7.67
C PRO A 36 -24.10 38.95 7.29
N GLU A 37 -23.81 38.59 6.04
CA GLU A 37 -23.36 39.28 4.81
C GLU A 37 -21.91 39.84 4.81
N ALA A 38 -21.18 39.37 3.79
CA ALA A 38 -20.05 39.95 3.05
C ALA A 38 -18.59 39.80 3.54
N ALA A 39 -17.80 39.24 2.61
CA ALA A 39 -16.36 39.38 2.45
C ALA A 39 -15.96 40.85 2.13
N PRO A 40 -14.65 41.18 2.08
CA PRO A 40 -13.97 41.07 0.77
C PRO A 40 -12.48 40.68 0.81
N SER A 41 -12.03 40.38 -0.41
CA SER A 41 -10.71 40.06 -0.95
C SER A 41 -9.60 41.06 -0.65
N GLU A 42 -8.34 40.59 -0.56
CA GLU A 42 -7.18 41.33 -1.06
C GLU A 42 -6.04 40.38 -1.50
N THR A 43 -5.60 40.63 -2.73
CA THR A 43 -4.51 40.04 -3.54
C THR A 43 -3.14 40.40 -2.90
N VAL A 44 -2.03 39.69 -3.14
CA VAL A 44 -0.94 40.11 -4.06
C VAL A 44 0.29 39.17 -3.91
N ALA A 45 0.91 38.90 -5.06
CA ALA A 45 2.33 38.60 -5.33
C ALA A 45 2.89 37.17 -5.22
N ALA A 46 3.34 36.73 -6.39
CA ALA A 46 4.26 35.65 -6.68
C ALA A 46 5.71 35.96 -6.27
N SER A 47 6.50 34.93 -5.97
CA SER A 47 7.93 34.82 -6.32
C SER A 47 8.46 33.41 -6.05
N GLN A 48 8.96 32.74 -7.10
CA GLN A 48 9.98 31.68 -7.04
C GLN A 48 11.37 32.34 -7.21
N PRO A 49 12.47 31.59 -7.35
CA PRO A 49 13.18 30.75 -6.39
C PRO A 49 14.62 31.28 -6.15
N VAL A 50 15.36 30.76 -5.17
CA VAL A 50 16.81 31.01 -5.06
C VAL A 50 17.55 29.68 -5.00
N GLU A 51 18.34 29.43 -6.04
CA GLU A 51 19.42 28.44 -6.08
C GLU A 51 20.49 28.80 -5.06
N GLU A 52 20.95 27.82 -4.28
CA GLU A 52 22.29 27.91 -3.69
C GLU A 52 23.01 26.56 -3.82
N LYS A 53 23.97 26.56 -4.74
CA LYS A 53 25.02 25.56 -4.87
C LYS A 53 25.96 25.68 -3.68
N VAL A 54 26.16 24.59 -2.94
CA VAL A 54 27.42 24.37 -2.22
C VAL A 54 27.90 22.95 -2.50
N SER A 55 28.96 22.89 -3.30
CA SER A 55 29.87 21.77 -3.47
C SER A 55 30.84 21.75 -2.30
N ALA A 56 30.92 20.66 -1.56
CA ALA A 56 32.12 20.30 -0.81
C ALA A 56 32.18 18.79 -0.61
N ALA A 57 33.21 18.20 -1.20
CA ALA A 57 33.55 16.79 -1.12
C ALA A 57 33.87 16.35 0.31
N VAL A 58 33.41 15.16 0.67
CA VAL A 58 34.04 14.32 1.69
C VAL A 58 34.07 12.89 1.12
N GLU A 59 35.22 12.53 0.57
CA GLU A 59 35.66 11.13 0.49
C GLU A 59 36.05 10.70 1.92
N GLU A 60 35.40 9.67 2.47
CA GLU A 60 36.08 8.79 3.42
C GLU A 60 35.45 7.39 3.50
N LYS A 61 36.13 6.44 2.83
CA LYS A 61 36.30 5.01 3.13
C LYS A 61 35.05 4.12 3.30
N ALA A 62 34.64 3.51 2.20
CA ALA A 62 33.95 2.22 2.22
C ALA A 62 34.95 1.08 2.47
N SER A 63 34.62 0.19 3.42
CA SER A 63 35.35 -1.06 3.67
C SER A 63 34.86 -2.12 2.66
N PRO A 64 35.74 -2.78 1.88
CA PRO A 64 35.34 -3.60 0.73
C PRO A 64 34.88 -5.04 1.08
N ALA A 65 34.99 -5.46 2.34
CA ALA A 65 34.90 -6.89 2.68
C ALA A 65 33.48 -7.47 2.72
N VAL A 66 32.43 -6.65 2.79
CA VAL A 66 31.02 -7.13 2.87
C VAL A 66 30.34 -7.09 1.49
N GLU A 67 30.82 -6.27 0.56
CA GLU A 67 30.24 -6.14 -0.77
C GLU A 67 30.66 -7.29 -1.72
N GLU A 68 31.87 -7.84 -1.57
CA GLU A 68 32.38 -8.91 -2.44
C GLU A 68 31.65 -10.25 -2.23
N THR A 69 31.34 -10.63 -0.97
CA THR A 69 30.68 -11.91 -0.65
C THR A 69 29.21 -11.95 -1.07
N VAL A 70 28.50 -10.82 -1.02
CA VAL A 70 27.12 -10.72 -1.50
C VAL A 70 27.08 -10.77 -3.04
N ASN A 71 28.06 -10.17 -3.73
CA ASN A 71 28.09 -10.15 -5.19
C ASN A 71 28.35 -11.52 -5.81
N GLU A 72 29.29 -12.32 -5.29
CA GLU A 72 29.56 -13.68 -5.80
C GLU A 72 28.33 -14.61 -5.64
N SER A 73 27.61 -14.48 -4.53
CA SER A 73 26.42 -15.29 -4.22
C SER A 73 25.22 -15.01 -5.14
N ILE A 74 25.11 -13.78 -5.66
CA ILE A 74 24.01 -13.35 -6.54
C ILE A 74 24.23 -13.82 -7.99
N GLU A 75 25.47 -14.09 -8.41
CA GLU A 75 25.75 -14.59 -9.77
C GLU A 75 25.28 -16.03 -10.00
N GLU A 76 25.27 -16.87 -8.96
CA GLU A 76 24.73 -18.24 -9.02
C GLU A 76 23.22 -18.31 -8.73
N ALA A 77 22.61 -17.21 -8.26
CA ALA A 77 21.19 -17.20 -7.90
C ALA A 77 20.29 -17.35 -9.14
N LYS A 78 19.34 -18.30 -9.06
CA LYS A 78 18.36 -18.53 -10.11
C LYS A 78 17.53 -17.28 -10.36
N ARG A 79 17.65 -16.70 -11.56
CA ARG A 79 16.84 -15.55 -11.99
C ARG A 79 15.53 -16.02 -12.60
N ILE A 80 14.42 -15.46 -12.13
CA ILE A 80 13.10 -15.64 -12.73
C ILE A 80 12.71 -14.33 -13.39
N ASN A 81 12.36 -14.38 -14.67
CA ASN A 81 11.78 -13.25 -15.37
C ASN A 81 10.31 -13.12 -15.01
N LEU A 82 9.90 -11.94 -14.52
CA LEU A 82 8.51 -11.66 -14.24
C LEU A 82 7.75 -11.46 -15.56
N ASP A 83 6.73 -12.28 -15.78
CA ASP A 83 5.81 -12.11 -16.91
C ASP A 83 4.86 -10.93 -16.63
N TYR A 84 5.23 -9.75 -17.11
CA TYR A 84 4.43 -8.54 -16.90
C TYR A 84 3.07 -8.57 -17.61
N GLU A 85 2.92 -9.33 -18.69
CA GLU A 85 1.65 -9.45 -19.40
C GLU A 85 0.66 -10.28 -18.57
N ALA A 86 1.12 -11.42 -18.05
CA ALA A 86 0.33 -12.23 -17.13
C ALA A 86 0.00 -11.47 -15.85
N LEU A 87 0.97 -10.76 -15.26
CA LEU A 87 0.74 -9.97 -14.05
C LEU A 87 -0.26 -8.83 -14.28
N SER A 88 -0.13 -8.08 -15.37
CA SER A 88 -1.09 -7.03 -15.71
C SER A 88 -2.49 -7.59 -15.92
N SER A 89 -2.61 -8.74 -16.59
CA SER A 89 -3.89 -9.42 -16.85
C SER A 89 -4.56 -9.91 -15.56
N ASN A 90 -3.78 -10.20 -14.52
CA ASN A 90 -4.25 -10.54 -13.18
C ASN A 90 -4.45 -9.31 -12.26
N GLY A 91 -4.33 -8.10 -12.80
CA GLY A 91 -4.59 -6.85 -12.07
C GLY A 91 -3.44 -6.36 -11.19
N PHE A 92 -2.22 -6.86 -11.39
CA PHE A 92 -1.04 -6.36 -10.69
C PHE A 92 -0.47 -5.09 -11.32
N ILE A 93 0.17 -4.27 -10.50
CA ILE A 93 0.93 -3.09 -10.92
C ILE A 93 2.21 -3.57 -11.59
N VAL A 94 2.33 -3.29 -12.88
CA VAL A 94 3.57 -3.49 -13.62
C VAL A 94 4.02 -2.16 -14.23
N PRO A 95 5.33 -1.99 -14.47
CA PRO A 95 5.84 -0.82 -15.20
C PRO A 95 5.10 -0.65 -16.52
N HIS A 96 4.69 0.58 -16.85
CA HIS A 96 3.97 0.91 -18.09
C HIS A 96 2.54 0.31 -18.22
N SER A 97 1.95 -0.20 -17.13
CA SER A 97 0.54 -0.65 -17.14
C SER A 97 -0.48 0.50 -17.10
N GLY A 98 -1.67 0.23 -17.65
CA GLY A 98 -2.78 1.19 -17.71
C GLY A 98 -3.54 1.42 -16.38
N ASN A 99 -3.21 0.70 -15.30
CA ASN A 99 -3.91 0.81 -14.01
C ASN A 99 -3.40 2.00 -13.18
N LYS A 100 -3.63 3.21 -13.71
CA LYS A 100 -3.19 4.47 -13.09
C LYS A 100 -3.81 4.71 -11.70
N GLN A 101 -5.09 4.37 -11.52
CA GLN A 101 -5.76 4.55 -10.24
C GLN A 101 -5.12 3.69 -9.14
N LEU A 102 -4.98 2.39 -9.39
CA LEU A 102 -4.34 1.47 -8.46
C LEU A 102 -2.91 1.92 -8.11
N SER A 103 -2.16 2.38 -9.12
CA SER A 103 -0.80 2.89 -8.92
C SER A 103 -0.75 4.11 -7.99
N GLU A 104 -1.69 5.05 -8.10
CA GLU A 104 -1.78 6.20 -7.18
C GLU A 104 -2.20 5.78 -5.76
N GLU A 105 -3.07 4.79 -5.61
CA GLU A 105 -3.46 4.25 -4.30
C GLU A 105 -2.25 3.63 -3.58
N TYR A 106 -1.48 2.79 -4.27
CA TYR A 106 -0.24 2.22 -3.71
C TYR A 106 0.85 3.28 -3.52
N ARG A 107 0.83 4.37 -4.30
CA ARG A 107 1.75 5.51 -4.10
C ARG A 107 1.54 6.20 -2.76
N ILE A 108 0.28 6.35 -2.33
CA ILE A 108 -0.05 6.92 -1.02
C ILE A 108 0.50 6.02 0.09
N ILE A 109 0.38 4.70 -0.07
CA ILE A 109 0.85 3.71 0.91
C ILE A 109 2.39 3.64 0.95
N LYS A 110 3.06 3.57 -0.20
CA LYS A 110 4.51 3.27 -0.25
C LYS A 110 5.39 4.45 0.17
N ARG A 111 4.97 5.70 -0.05
CA ARG A 111 5.74 6.91 0.31
C ARG A 111 6.18 6.94 1.79
N PRO A 112 5.27 6.80 2.78
CA PRO A 112 5.67 6.78 4.18
C PRO A 112 6.55 5.57 4.52
N LEU A 113 6.34 4.41 3.87
CA LEU A 113 7.15 3.21 4.11
C LEU A 113 8.60 3.41 3.66
N ILE A 114 8.81 3.91 2.43
CA ILE A 114 10.16 4.19 1.91
C ILE A 114 10.85 5.25 2.76
N ARG A 115 10.13 6.32 3.13
CA ARG A 115 10.69 7.38 3.98
C ARG A 115 11.17 6.85 5.33
N ASN A 116 10.38 5.96 5.95
CA ASN A 116 10.73 5.34 7.22
C ASN A 116 11.90 4.37 7.08
N ALA A 117 11.93 3.58 5.99
CA ALA A 117 13.03 2.66 5.68
C ALA A 117 14.37 3.39 5.48
N LEU A 118 14.34 4.59 4.88
CA LEU A 118 15.52 5.43 4.66
C LEU A 118 15.90 6.31 5.87
N GLY A 119 15.22 6.17 7.02
CA GLY A 119 15.49 7.00 8.20
C GLY A 119 15.11 8.49 8.04
N LYS A 120 14.39 8.85 6.98
CA LYS A 120 13.94 10.22 6.67
C LYS A 120 12.58 10.56 7.31
N GLY A 121 12.12 9.72 8.25
CA GLY A 121 10.85 9.86 8.96
C GLY A 121 10.91 10.91 10.08
N ALA A 122 9.79 11.13 10.77
CA ALA A 122 9.72 12.04 11.92
C ALA A 122 10.58 11.56 13.10
N ALA A 123 10.72 10.24 13.25
CA ALA A 123 11.62 9.59 14.18
C ALA A 123 12.23 8.35 13.50
N PRO A 124 13.49 8.00 13.79
CA PRO A 124 14.08 6.76 13.30
C PRO A 124 13.33 5.56 13.89
N ILE A 125 12.97 4.61 13.02
CA ILE A 125 12.29 3.37 13.38
C ILE A 125 13.28 2.23 13.27
N THR A 126 13.47 1.48 14.35
CA THR A 126 14.28 0.25 14.35
C THR A 126 13.72 -0.74 13.32
N HIS A 127 14.55 -1.21 12.39
CA HIS A 127 14.13 -2.04 11.26
C HIS A 127 13.01 -1.42 10.39
N GLY A 128 13.06 -0.11 10.13
CA GLY A 128 12.04 0.59 9.34
C GLY A 128 11.86 0.10 7.89
N ASN A 129 12.78 -0.73 7.40
CA ASN A 129 12.72 -1.42 6.12
C ASN A 129 11.98 -2.77 6.17
N LEU A 130 11.63 -3.28 7.35
CA LEU A 130 10.86 -4.51 7.52
C LEU A 130 9.36 -4.19 7.61
N VAL A 131 8.59 -4.64 6.63
CA VAL A 131 7.14 -4.43 6.57
C VAL A 131 6.44 -5.79 6.56
N SER A 132 5.63 -6.06 7.58
CA SER A 132 4.77 -7.25 7.64
C SER A 132 3.36 -6.93 7.17
N ILE A 133 2.79 -7.81 6.34
CA ILE A 133 1.44 -7.67 5.80
C ILE A 133 0.58 -8.81 6.35
N ALA A 134 -0.42 -8.42 7.14
CA ALA A 134 -1.37 -9.33 7.76
C ALA A 134 -2.81 -8.84 7.51
N SER A 135 -3.78 -9.71 7.77
CA SER A 135 -5.19 -9.37 7.65
C SER A 135 -6.05 -10.27 8.51
N SER A 136 -7.23 -9.77 8.85
CA SER A 136 -8.15 -10.30 9.85
C SER A 136 -8.82 -11.59 9.39
N LEU A 137 -9.04 -11.75 8.08
CA LEU A 137 -9.71 -12.92 7.50
C LEU A 137 -8.89 -13.55 6.36
N PRO A 138 -9.12 -14.84 6.07
CA PRO A 138 -8.63 -15.47 4.84
C PRO A 138 -9.17 -14.74 3.61
N SER A 139 -8.35 -14.68 2.55
CA SER A 139 -8.77 -14.19 1.23
C SER A 139 -9.15 -12.71 1.12
N GLU A 140 -8.73 -11.85 2.07
CA GLU A 140 -8.88 -10.39 1.98
C GLU A 140 -7.89 -9.70 1.02
N GLY A 141 -7.11 -10.48 0.27
CA GLY A 141 -6.14 -9.93 -0.69
C GLY A 141 -4.75 -9.64 -0.11
N LYS A 142 -4.36 -10.20 1.04
CA LYS A 142 -2.99 -10.07 1.61
C LYS A 142 -1.87 -10.24 0.58
N THR A 143 -1.87 -11.37 -0.15
CA THR A 143 -0.86 -11.67 -1.17
C THR A 143 -0.92 -10.67 -2.34
N PHE A 144 -2.12 -10.27 -2.75
CA PHE A 144 -2.32 -9.27 -3.79
C PHE A 144 -1.73 -7.91 -3.38
N THR A 145 -2.01 -7.47 -2.15
CA THR A 145 -1.46 -6.24 -1.58
C THR A 145 0.04 -6.32 -1.39
N ALA A 146 0.56 -7.43 -0.88
CA ALA A 146 1.99 -7.63 -0.70
C ALA A 146 2.77 -7.55 -2.01
N MET A 147 2.28 -8.23 -3.05
CA MET A 147 2.91 -8.21 -4.36
C MET A 147 2.82 -6.82 -5.02
N ASN A 148 1.65 -6.18 -5.00
CA ASN A 148 1.51 -4.85 -5.59
C ASN A 148 2.34 -3.79 -4.87
N LEU A 149 2.45 -3.88 -3.55
CA LEU A 149 3.31 -3.00 -2.78
C LEU A 149 4.78 -3.25 -3.13
N ALA A 150 5.20 -4.52 -3.20
CA ALA A 150 6.56 -4.89 -3.57
C ALA A 150 6.93 -4.40 -4.98
N LEU A 151 6.08 -4.67 -5.99
CA LEU A 151 6.27 -4.19 -7.36
C LEU A 151 6.31 -2.66 -7.39
N SER A 152 5.39 -2.00 -6.67
CA SER A 152 5.36 -0.53 -6.63
C SER A 152 6.62 0.07 -6.01
N ILE A 153 7.18 -0.56 -4.97
CA ILE A 153 8.43 -0.08 -4.34
C ILE A 153 9.63 -0.41 -5.23
N ALA A 154 9.67 -1.60 -5.86
CA ALA A 154 10.76 -2.01 -6.75
C ALA A 154 10.88 -1.14 -8.01
N THR A 155 9.81 -0.42 -8.39
CA THR A 155 9.86 0.59 -9.48
C THR A 155 10.40 1.96 -9.06
N GLU A 156 10.57 2.20 -7.76
CA GLU A 156 11.21 3.44 -7.30
C GLU A 156 12.72 3.36 -7.50
N LEU A 157 13.32 4.52 -7.77
CA LEU A 157 14.77 4.62 -8.00
C LEU A 157 15.55 4.17 -6.76
N ASP A 158 16.67 3.49 -7.00
CA ASP A 158 17.63 3.05 -5.97
C ASP A 158 17.00 2.23 -4.83
N THR A 159 15.92 1.49 -5.13
CA THR A 159 15.23 0.67 -4.14
C THR A 159 15.20 -0.79 -4.56
N THR A 160 15.68 -1.67 -3.68
CA THR A 160 15.54 -3.12 -3.81
C THR A 160 14.49 -3.63 -2.83
N VAL A 161 13.78 -4.70 -3.20
CA VAL A 161 12.71 -5.28 -2.39
C VAL A 161 12.93 -6.78 -2.27
N LEU A 162 12.93 -7.28 -1.03
CA LEU A 162 12.82 -8.69 -0.72
C LEU A 162 11.37 -8.98 -0.29
N LEU A 163 10.67 -9.79 -1.09
CA LEU A 163 9.32 -10.26 -0.75
C LEU A 163 9.41 -11.71 -0.26
N ILE A 164 8.96 -11.95 0.97
CA ILE A 164 9.00 -13.25 1.62
C ILE A 164 7.56 -13.77 1.75
N ASP A 165 7.28 -14.98 1.25
CA ASP A 165 5.98 -15.63 1.49
C ASP A 165 5.98 -16.28 2.88
N GLY A 166 5.31 -15.64 3.82
CA GLY A 166 5.12 -16.15 5.19
C GLY A 166 3.95 -17.13 5.34
N ASP A 167 3.13 -17.35 4.30
CA ASP A 167 1.98 -18.27 4.37
C ASP A 167 2.38 -19.69 3.95
N VAL A 168 2.84 -20.47 4.93
CA VAL A 168 3.29 -21.87 4.78
C VAL A 168 2.18 -22.85 4.37
N LEU A 169 0.91 -22.47 4.51
CA LEU A 169 -0.21 -23.35 4.16
C LEU A 169 -0.59 -23.18 2.71
N LYS A 170 -0.59 -21.93 2.25
CA LYS A 170 -1.09 -21.60 0.91
C LYS A 170 0.02 -21.40 -0.10
N TYR A 171 1.25 -21.01 0.20
CA TYR A 171 2.29 -20.77 -0.84
C TYR A 171 1.77 -19.94 -2.03
N SER A 172 0.96 -18.93 -1.75
CA SER A 172 0.17 -18.26 -2.80
C SER A 172 1.07 -17.46 -3.73
N LEU A 173 2.19 -16.92 -3.21
CA LEU A 173 3.16 -16.18 -4.01
C LEU A 173 3.94 -17.11 -4.93
N SER A 174 4.41 -18.26 -4.41
CA SER A 174 5.19 -19.21 -5.20
C SER A 174 4.40 -19.76 -6.39
N ARG A 175 3.11 -20.06 -6.20
CA ARG A 175 2.22 -20.46 -7.30
C ARG A 175 1.99 -19.34 -8.32
N LEU A 176 1.81 -18.11 -7.84
CA LEU A 176 1.59 -16.95 -8.70
C LEU A 176 2.80 -16.65 -9.59
N LEU A 177 4.01 -16.86 -9.07
CA LEU A 177 5.27 -16.65 -9.78
C LEU A 177 5.76 -17.89 -10.54
N GLY A 178 5.09 -19.04 -10.41
CA GLY A 178 5.46 -20.28 -11.08
C GLY A 178 6.71 -20.98 -10.50
N ILE A 179 7.04 -20.73 -9.24
CA ILE A 179 8.27 -21.19 -8.57
C ILE A 179 8.00 -22.20 -7.45
N GLN A 180 6.85 -22.88 -7.47
CA GLN A 180 6.43 -23.82 -6.43
C GLN A 180 7.34 -25.06 -6.24
N ASN A 181 8.24 -25.33 -7.18
CA ASN A 181 9.16 -26.48 -7.13
C ASN A 181 10.58 -26.09 -6.67
N GLU A 182 10.80 -24.83 -6.31
CA GLU A 182 12.09 -24.35 -5.81
C GLU A 182 12.16 -24.43 -4.28
N PRO A 183 13.37 -24.60 -3.70
CA PRO A 183 13.56 -24.49 -2.25
C PRO A 183 13.05 -23.15 -1.72
N GLY A 184 12.26 -23.19 -0.65
CA GLY A 184 11.64 -22.03 -0.05
C GLY A 184 12.12 -21.72 1.36
N LEU A 185 11.40 -20.80 2.01
CA LEU A 185 11.69 -20.39 3.39
C LEU A 185 11.69 -21.57 4.38
N ILE A 186 10.78 -22.53 4.21
CA ILE A 186 10.68 -23.70 5.10
C ILE A 186 11.89 -24.60 4.96
N ASP A 187 12.37 -24.80 3.73
CA ASP A 187 13.56 -25.61 3.46
C ASP A 187 14.79 -24.95 4.10
N LEU A 188 14.92 -23.62 3.96
CA LEU A 188 15.99 -22.84 4.59
C LEU A 188 15.96 -22.96 6.12
N LEU A 189 14.79 -22.83 6.74
CA LEU A 189 14.64 -22.92 8.20
C LEU A 189 14.82 -24.35 8.73
N SER A 190 14.60 -25.37 7.89
CA SER A 190 14.76 -26.78 8.27
C SER A 190 16.21 -27.25 8.18
N GLN A 191 17.07 -26.53 7.47
CA GLN A 191 18.51 -26.76 7.47
C GLN A 191 19.05 -26.32 8.82
N LYS A 192 19.34 -27.29 9.70
CA LYS A 192 19.80 -27.09 11.08
C LYS A 192 21.09 -26.27 11.21
N GLU A 193 21.81 -26.05 10.11
CA GLU A 193 23.01 -25.20 9.99
C GLU A 193 23.06 -24.64 8.56
N GLY A 194 22.16 -23.74 8.21
CA GLY A 194 22.28 -22.96 6.98
C GLY A 194 23.11 -21.71 7.27
N ASN A 195 24.13 -21.42 6.45
CA ASN A 195 24.87 -20.16 6.43
C ASN A 195 23.90 -18.98 6.18
N VAL A 196 23.18 -18.54 7.21
CA VAL A 196 22.61 -17.21 7.25
C VAL A 196 23.73 -16.36 7.83
N SER A 197 24.64 -15.94 6.95
CA SER A 197 25.74 -15.05 7.31
C SER A 197 25.17 -13.85 8.05
N GLU A 198 25.64 -13.62 9.29
CA GLU A 198 25.37 -12.40 10.08
C GLU A 198 25.85 -11.14 9.37
#